data_AF-A0A2C6KLH2-F1
#
_entry.id   AF-A0A2C6KLH2-F1
#
_cell.length_a   1.000
_cell.length_b   1.000
_cell.length_c   1.000
_cell.angle_alpha   90.00
_cell.angle_beta   90.00
_cell.angle_gamma   90.00
#
_symmetry.space_group_name_H-M   'P 1'
#
loop_
_entity.id
_entity.type
_entity.pdbx_description
1 polymer ?
#
loop_
_entity_poly.entity_id
_entity_poly.type
_entity_poly.pdbx_seq_one_letter_code
_entity_poly.pdbx_strand_id
1 'polypeptide(L)'
;MVTRSSRYSLMVDPQGQALNWIKKKEEARMEGAKQCITTLTNPRLKDQLEFCLQEGRPILIEGVGDEVNPLLDPILEKQVIRKGKKNYINFSDQLVEVNLDFTLYMTTKLANPHFSPELSAKCTVIDFTVTQEGLEQQLLGRVLSMEQRSLEESLNLLMEEVTSNTKALQVLDSQLLERLSNSTSNLLDDTELIEVLGNTKAKAKEVEKKLKDAQEKKTEINEKREQYRPVATRGSVLYFCTVEMSLVSWMYNSSLSQFLEQFDLSVYRSEKVQPTHKRVEKIVDYLTYQVYRYVNRGLFERHKMTFVMMAALKILLTAGELTNADVSLLLNAG
;
A
#
# COMPACT_ATOMS: atom_id res chain seq x y z
N MET A 1 1.57 -9.61 3.61
CA MET A 1 0.86 -10.80 3.09
C MET A 1 1.39 -11.25 1.74
N VAL A 2 1.51 -10.36 0.73
CA VAL A 2 2.03 -10.70 -0.61
C VAL A 2 3.39 -11.44 -0.59
N THR A 3 4.32 -11.03 0.28
CA THR A 3 5.68 -11.61 0.35
C THR A 3 5.82 -12.78 1.33
N ARG A 4 4.82 -13.03 2.18
CA ARG A 4 4.88 -13.99 3.28
C ARG A 4 3.89 -15.15 3.14
N SER A 5 2.95 -15.04 2.20
CA SER A 5 1.94 -16.06 1.92
C SER A 5 2.57 -17.28 1.26
N SER A 6 2.20 -18.47 1.71
CA SER A 6 2.57 -19.73 1.06
C SER A 6 1.83 -19.93 -0.27
N ARG A 7 0.61 -19.40 -0.40
CA ARG A 7 -0.19 -19.41 -1.64
C ARG A 7 0.09 -18.17 -2.49
N TYR A 8 -0.09 -18.29 -3.81
CA TYR A 8 0.02 -17.15 -4.72
C TYR A 8 -1.08 -16.11 -4.45
N SER A 9 -0.76 -14.86 -4.69
CA SER A 9 -1.63 -13.72 -4.32
C SER A 9 -2.48 -13.27 -5.51
N LEU A 10 -3.79 -13.16 -5.29
CA LEU A 10 -4.75 -12.52 -6.18
C LEU A 10 -5.12 -11.16 -5.59
N MET A 11 -4.77 -10.09 -6.29
CA MET A 11 -4.88 -8.72 -5.77
C MET A 11 -6.05 -7.99 -6.43
N VAL A 12 -6.99 -7.51 -5.60
CA VAL A 12 -8.11 -6.67 -6.03
C VAL A 12 -7.62 -5.24 -6.10
N ASP A 13 -7.32 -4.75 -7.31
CA ASP A 13 -6.61 -3.48 -7.53
C ASP A 13 -7.30 -2.65 -8.62
N PRO A 14 -8.48 -2.05 -8.34
CA PRO A 14 -9.20 -1.26 -9.33
C PRO A 14 -8.41 -0.01 -9.78
N GLN A 15 -7.53 0.53 -8.93
CA GLN A 15 -6.73 1.73 -9.20
C GLN A 15 -5.35 1.45 -9.81
N GLY A 16 -4.90 0.19 -9.89
CA GLY A 16 -3.62 -0.19 -10.47
C GLY A 16 -2.39 0.10 -9.59
N GLN A 17 -2.55 0.31 -8.29
CA GLN A 17 -1.44 0.56 -7.37
C GLN A 17 -0.59 -0.70 -7.15
N ALA A 18 -1.23 -1.83 -6.88
CA ALA A 18 -0.56 -3.11 -6.69
C ALA A 18 0.20 -3.51 -7.95
N LEU A 19 -0.40 -3.29 -9.11
CA LEU A 19 0.21 -3.55 -10.40
C LEU A 19 1.55 -2.80 -10.57
N ASN A 20 1.54 -1.49 -10.34
CA ASN A 20 2.74 -0.65 -10.45
C ASN A 20 3.78 -1.02 -9.40
N TRP A 21 3.34 -1.36 -8.18
CA TRP A 21 4.23 -1.79 -7.11
C TRP A 21 4.92 -3.11 -7.43
N ILE A 22 4.22 -4.12 -7.96
CA ILE A 22 4.81 -5.41 -8.36
C ILE A 22 5.85 -5.18 -9.46
N LYS A 23 5.51 -4.40 -10.50
CA LYS A 23 6.41 -4.09 -11.61
C LYS A 23 7.72 -3.45 -11.11
N LYS A 24 7.62 -2.53 -10.15
CA LYS A 24 8.79 -1.84 -9.57
C LYS A 24 9.58 -2.74 -8.60
N LYS A 25 8.89 -3.56 -7.82
CA LYS A 25 9.51 -4.50 -6.87
C LYS A 25 10.30 -5.60 -7.59
N GLU A 26 9.72 -6.12 -8.67
CA GLU A 26 10.27 -7.23 -9.43
C GLU A 26 11.04 -6.78 -10.68
N GLU A 27 11.32 -5.48 -10.81
CA GLU A 27 11.94 -4.87 -11.98
C GLU A 27 13.23 -5.59 -12.40
N ALA A 28 14.16 -5.83 -11.45
CA ALA A 28 15.41 -6.54 -11.70
C ALA A 28 15.22 -8.02 -12.11
N ARG A 29 14.13 -8.67 -11.67
CA ARG A 29 13.82 -10.07 -12.02
C ARG A 29 13.01 -10.18 -13.32
N MET A 30 12.33 -9.09 -13.70
CA MET A 30 11.56 -8.96 -14.95
C MET A 30 12.37 -8.29 -16.08
N GLU A 31 13.57 -7.77 -15.79
CA GLU A 31 14.40 -7.04 -16.75
C GLU A 31 14.70 -7.91 -17.99
N GLY A 32 14.32 -7.39 -19.17
CA GLY A 32 14.49 -8.06 -20.47
C GLY A 32 13.33 -8.94 -20.93
N ALA A 33 12.35 -9.29 -20.08
CA ALA A 33 11.27 -10.21 -20.44
C ALA A 33 9.89 -9.53 -20.42
N LYS A 34 9.48 -8.94 -21.56
CA LYS A 34 8.05 -8.61 -21.82
C LYS A 34 7.11 -9.82 -21.62
N GLN A 35 7.67 -11.03 -21.58
CA GLN A 35 7.00 -12.30 -21.36
C GLN A 35 6.53 -12.52 -19.91
N CYS A 36 7.03 -11.75 -18.95
CA CYS A 36 6.62 -11.83 -17.54
C CYS A 36 5.29 -11.14 -17.24
N ILE A 37 4.73 -10.35 -18.17
CA ILE A 37 3.43 -9.70 -18.00
C ILE A 37 2.48 -10.24 -19.06
N THR A 38 1.33 -10.74 -18.63
CA THR A 38 0.36 -11.38 -19.52
C THR A 38 -1.08 -11.19 -19.04
N THR A 39 -2.03 -11.66 -19.84
CA THR A 39 -3.47 -11.65 -19.54
C THR A 39 -4.00 -13.04 -19.81
N LEU A 40 -5.09 -13.45 -19.12
CA LEU A 40 -5.69 -14.78 -19.32
C LEU A 40 -6.13 -15.05 -20.77
N THR A 41 -6.41 -14.01 -21.54
CA THR A 41 -6.82 -14.08 -22.96
C THR A 41 -5.65 -14.17 -23.93
N ASN A 42 -4.40 -14.03 -23.47
CA ASN A 42 -3.23 -14.04 -24.34
C ASN A 42 -3.01 -15.46 -24.90
N PRO A 43 -2.97 -15.66 -26.23
CA PRO A 43 -2.74 -16.99 -26.81
C PRO A 43 -1.40 -17.61 -26.43
N ARG A 44 -0.40 -16.79 -26.07
CA ARG A 44 0.94 -17.22 -25.63
C ARG A 44 1.05 -17.45 -24.12
N LEU A 45 -0.06 -17.45 -23.38
CA LEU A 45 -0.07 -17.61 -21.93
C LEU A 45 0.65 -18.90 -21.50
N LYS A 46 0.41 -20.02 -22.20
CA LYS A 46 1.05 -21.31 -21.92
C LYS A 46 2.56 -21.23 -22.04
N ASP A 47 3.05 -20.80 -23.21
CA ASP A 47 4.48 -20.67 -23.50
C ASP A 47 5.18 -19.74 -22.49
N GLN A 48 4.53 -18.63 -22.11
CA GLN A 48 5.05 -17.67 -21.14
C GLN A 48 5.12 -18.24 -19.73
N LEU A 49 4.11 -19.01 -19.31
CA LEU A 49 4.09 -19.69 -18.02
C LEU A 49 5.16 -20.76 -17.95
N GLU A 50 5.29 -21.60 -18.97
CA GLU A 50 6.32 -22.64 -19.04
C GLU A 50 7.72 -22.05 -18.96
N PHE A 51 7.99 -20.98 -19.71
CA PHE A 51 9.27 -20.27 -19.66
C PHE A 51 9.54 -19.70 -18.26
N CYS A 52 8.57 -19.02 -17.65
CA CYS A 52 8.77 -18.44 -16.32
C CYS A 52 8.95 -19.52 -15.23
N LEU A 53 8.25 -20.65 -15.34
CA LEU A 53 8.38 -21.79 -14.42
C LEU A 53 9.77 -22.42 -14.48
N GLN A 54 10.31 -22.63 -15.68
CA GLN A 54 11.63 -23.22 -15.88
C GLN A 54 12.75 -22.28 -15.40
N GLU A 55 12.65 -21.00 -15.77
CA GLU A 55 13.67 -19.99 -15.45
C GLU A 55 13.58 -19.48 -14.00
N GLY A 56 12.48 -19.76 -13.27
CA GLY A 56 12.24 -19.23 -11.93
C GLY A 56 11.92 -17.74 -11.91
N ARG A 57 11.38 -17.20 -13.01
CA ARG A 57 11.04 -15.78 -13.15
C ARG A 57 9.64 -15.49 -12.61
N PRO A 58 9.39 -14.29 -12.08
CA PRO A 58 8.04 -13.90 -11.68
C PRO A 58 7.16 -13.67 -12.92
N ILE A 59 5.89 -14.05 -12.82
CA ILE A 59 4.88 -13.76 -13.85
C ILE A 59 3.69 -13.02 -13.23
N LEU A 60 3.22 -11.99 -13.94
CA LEU A 60 2.11 -11.13 -13.57
C LEU A 60 0.98 -11.30 -14.57
N ILE A 61 -0.15 -11.84 -14.11
CA ILE A 61 -1.37 -11.97 -14.90
C ILE A 61 -2.29 -10.80 -14.56
N GLU A 62 -2.50 -9.91 -15.53
CA GLU A 62 -3.36 -8.73 -15.39
C GLU A 62 -4.81 -9.04 -15.79
N GLY A 63 -5.76 -8.38 -15.13
CA GLY A 63 -7.17 -8.37 -15.54
C GLY A 63 -7.87 -9.71 -15.36
N VAL A 64 -7.53 -10.43 -14.30
CA VAL A 64 -8.24 -11.66 -13.91
C VAL A 64 -9.69 -11.31 -13.59
N GLY A 65 -10.64 -12.04 -14.18
CA GLY A 65 -12.08 -11.89 -13.93
C GLY A 65 -12.50 -12.55 -12.61
N ASP A 66 -13.79 -12.89 -12.51
CA ASP A 66 -14.31 -13.65 -11.35
C ASP A 66 -13.83 -15.11 -11.36
N GLU A 67 -13.51 -15.64 -12.55
CA GLU A 67 -13.02 -17.00 -12.74
C GLU A 67 -11.58 -17.01 -13.24
N VAL A 68 -10.81 -17.96 -12.71
CA VAL A 68 -9.45 -18.26 -13.17
C VAL A 68 -9.50 -19.51 -14.04
N ASN A 69 -8.75 -19.51 -15.14
CA ASN A 69 -8.68 -20.65 -16.04
C ASN A 69 -8.15 -21.89 -15.28
N PRO A 70 -8.87 -23.02 -15.26
CA PRO A 70 -8.45 -24.26 -14.58
C PRO A 70 -7.07 -24.78 -15.00
N LEU A 71 -6.56 -24.36 -16.16
CA LEU A 71 -5.18 -24.58 -16.58
C LEU A 71 -4.14 -24.20 -15.50
N LEU A 72 -4.44 -23.20 -14.67
CA LEU A 72 -3.55 -22.70 -13.62
C LEU A 72 -3.61 -23.53 -12.33
N ASP A 73 -4.59 -24.42 -12.15
CA ASP A 73 -4.79 -25.16 -10.91
C ASP A 73 -3.56 -25.94 -10.43
N PRO A 74 -2.82 -26.68 -11.29
CA PRO A 74 -1.61 -27.39 -10.86
C PRO A 74 -0.53 -26.46 -10.30
N ILE A 75 -0.47 -25.23 -10.84
CA ILE A 75 0.45 -24.19 -10.38
C ILE A 75 -0.06 -23.61 -9.06
N LEU A 76 -1.33 -23.19 -9.00
CA LEU A 76 -1.94 -22.55 -7.84
C LEU A 76 -1.89 -23.43 -6.58
N GLU A 77 -2.19 -24.71 -6.75
CA GLU A 77 -2.12 -25.72 -5.69
C GLU A 77 -0.69 -26.18 -5.39
N LYS A 78 0.30 -25.74 -6.19
CA LYS A 78 1.70 -26.14 -6.09
C LYS A 78 1.86 -27.66 -6.08
N GLN A 79 1.26 -28.33 -7.06
CA GLN A 79 1.35 -29.79 -7.24
C GLN A 79 2.74 -30.23 -7.75
N VAL A 80 3.78 -29.93 -6.97
CA VAL A 80 5.19 -30.17 -7.31
C VAL A 80 5.56 -31.63 -7.05
N ILE A 81 5.97 -32.32 -8.11
CA ILE A 81 6.49 -33.67 -8.10
C ILE A 81 8.01 -33.61 -8.08
N ARG A 82 8.64 -34.09 -7.01
CA ARG A 82 10.10 -34.18 -6.90
C ARG A 82 10.61 -35.45 -7.59
N LYS A 83 11.45 -35.31 -8.62
CA LYS A 83 12.14 -36.43 -9.27
C LYS A 83 13.66 -36.21 -9.17
N GLY A 84 14.29 -36.91 -8.23
CA GLY A 84 15.72 -36.75 -7.94
C GLY A 84 16.03 -35.39 -7.28
N LYS A 85 16.93 -34.60 -7.90
CA LYS A 85 17.30 -33.25 -7.44
C LYS A 85 16.42 -32.15 -8.04
N LYS A 86 15.62 -32.46 -9.06
CA LYS A 86 14.78 -31.50 -9.79
C LYS A 86 13.31 -31.64 -9.40
N ASN A 87 12.59 -30.52 -9.52
CA ASN A 87 11.17 -30.41 -9.23
C ASN A 87 10.40 -30.26 -10.54
N TYR A 88 9.22 -30.87 -10.63
CA TYR A 88 8.39 -30.87 -11.83
C TYR A 88 6.93 -30.57 -11.48
N ILE A 89 6.18 -29.95 -12.38
CA ILE A 89 4.71 -29.82 -12.29
C ILE A 89 4.12 -30.40 -13.58
N ASN A 90 2.97 -31.08 -13.48
CA ASN A 90 2.21 -31.48 -14.65
C ASN A 90 1.39 -30.27 -15.13
N PHE A 91 1.77 -29.68 -16.26
CA PHE A 91 1.14 -28.49 -16.81
C PHE A 91 0.78 -28.74 -18.28
N SER A 92 -0.50 -28.54 -18.64
CA SER A 92 -1.01 -28.77 -20.00
C SER A 92 -0.64 -30.15 -20.58
N ASP A 93 -0.76 -31.20 -19.78
CA ASP A 93 -0.41 -32.60 -20.10
C ASP A 93 1.09 -32.85 -20.37
N GLN A 94 1.96 -31.90 -20.01
CA GLN A 94 3.41 -32.05 -20.08
C GLN A 94 4.05 -31.92 -18.70
N LEU A 95 5.14 -32.67 -18.50
CA LEU A 95 5.94 -32.59 -17.29
C LEU A 95 6.97 -31.47 -17.43
N VAL A 96 6.69 -30.31 -16.82
CA VAL A 96 7.53 -29.11 -16.89
C VAL A 96 8.44 -29.04 -15.67
N GLU A 97 9.73 -28.77 -15.88
CA GLU A 97 10.68 -28.52 -14.78
C GLU A 97 10.36 -27.18 -14.11
N VAL A 98 10.33 -27.15 -12.78
CA VAL A 98 9.96 -25.98 -12.00
C VAL A 98 11.10 -25.55 -11.09
N ASN A 99 11.51 -24.29 -11.23
CA ASN A 99 12.39 -23.63 -10.29
C ASN A 99 11.57 -23.09 -9.10
N LEU A 100 12.06 -23.30 -7.88
CA LEU A 100 11.40 -22.87 -6.64
C LEU A 100 11.37 -21.34 -6.47
N ASP A 101 12.21 -20.60 -7.20
CA ASP A 101 12.23 -19.13 -7.18
C ASP A 101 11.05 -18.49 -7.95
N PHE A 102 10.31 -19.30 -8.73
CA PHE A 102 9.12 -18.87 -9.47
C PHE A 102 8.07 -18.23 -8.55
N THR A 103 7.51 -17.10 -8.99
CA THR A 103 6.45 -16.41 -8.26
C THR A 103 5.33 -15.96 -9.20
N LEU A 104 4.09 -16.36 -8.91
CA LEU A 104 2.91 -15.91 -9.64
C LEU A 104 2.19 -14.78 -8.89
N TYR A 105 1.91 -13.70 -9.62
CA TYR A 105 1.08 -12.59 -9.20
C TYR A 105 -0.14 -12.47 -10.11
N MET A 106 -1.31 -12.25 -9.52
CA MET A 106 -2.54 -12.01 -10.27
C MET A 106 -3.18 -10.71 -9.80
N THR A 107 -3.69 -9.92 -10.73
CA THR A 107 -4.43 -8.68 -10.42
C THR A 107 -5.78 -8.66 -11.11
N THR A 108 -6.80 -8.14 -10.42
CA THR A 108 -8.11 -7.83 -10.99
C THR A 108 -8.39 -6.33 -10.91
N LYS A 109 -9.09 -5.80 -11.92
CA LYS A 109 -9.58 -4.40 -11.93
C LYS A 109 -11.02 -4.29 -11.43
N LEU A 110 -11.68 -5.42 -11.16
CA LEU A 110 -13.03 -5.43 -10.63
C LEU A 110 -12.98 -4.91 -9.19
N ALA A 111 -13.79 -3.89 -8.88
CA ALA A 111 -13.83 -3.32 -7.53
C ALA A 111 -14.47 -4.28 -6.51
N ASN A 112 -15.50 -5.02 -6.94
CA ASN A 112 -16.20 -6.01 -6.12
C ASN A 112 -16.27 -7.35 -6.89
N PRO A 113 -15.17 -8.11 -6.99
CA PRO A 113 -15.18 -9.42 -7.63
C PRO A 113 -15.88 -10.46 -6.74
N HIS A 114 -16.62 -11.36 -7.35
CA HIS A 114 -17.27 -12.48 -6.65
C HIS A 114 -16.49 -13.77 -6.90
N PHE A 115 -15.41 -13.97 -6.14
CA PHE A 115 -14.59 -15.17 -6.27
C PHE A 115 -15.29 -16.40 -5.69
N SER A 116 -15.17 -17.53 -6.40
CA SER A 116 -15.67 -18.81 -5.90
C SER A 116 -14.92 -19.25 -4.62
N PRO A 117 -15.57 -20.04 -3.74
CA PRO A 117 -14.89 -20.63 -2.59
C PRO A 117 -13.67 -21.48 -2.98
N GLU A 118 -13.74 -22.13 -4.14
CA GLU A 118 -12.65 -22.92 -4.71
C GLU A 118 -11.43 -22.04 -5.02
N LEU A 119 -11.61 -20.92 -5.73
CA LEU A 119 -10.52 -20.00 -6.04
C LEU A 119 -9.92 -19.39 -4.77
N SER A 120 -10.78 -19.03 -3.81
CA SER A 120 -10.38 -18.48 -2.51
C SER A 120 -9.61 -19.48 -1.63
N ALA A 121 -9.80 -20.79 -1.87
CA ALA A 121 -9.03 -21.83 -1.21
C ALA A 121 -7.63 -22.01 -1.84
N LYS A 122 -7.54 -21.87 -3.17
CA LYS A 122 -6.30 -22.04 -3.94
C LYS A 122 -5.37 -20.83 -3.85
N CYS A 123 -5.92 -19.62 -3.77
CA CYS A 123 -5.16 -18.37 -3.77
C CYS A 123 -5.37 -17.55 -2.50
N THR A 124 -4.40 -16.70 -2.16
CA THR A 124 -4.60 -15.67 -1.13
C THR A 124 -5.15 -14.42 -1.79
N VAL A 125 -6.42 -14.11 -1.55
CA VAL A 125 -7.04 -12.86 -2.02
C VAL A 125 -6.59 -11.71 -1.14
N ILE A 126 -6.10 -10.63 -1.74
CA ILE A 126 -5.63 -9.42 -1.04
C ILE A 126 -6.34 -8.22 -1.64
N ASP A 127 -7.03 -7.47 -0.79
CA ASP A 127 -7.69 -6.23 -1.20
C ASP A 127 -6.68 -5.08 -1.23
N PHE A 128 -6.49 -4.50 -2.42
CA PHE A 128 -5.70 -3.29 -2.66
C PHE A 128 -6.58 -2.09 -3.01
N THR A 129 -7.90 -2.21 -2.82
CA THR A 129 -8.84 -1.11 -3.01
C THR A 129 -8.46 0.04 -2.09
N VAL A 130 -8.30 1.21 -2.69
CA VAL A 130 -7.95 2.43 -1.97
C VAL A 130 -9.14 2.85 -1.10
N THR A 131 -8.91 2.96 0.21
CA THR A 131 -9.90 3.49 1.16
C THR A 131 -9.73 5.01 1.33
N GLN A 132 -10.78 5.69 1.82
CA GLN A 132 -10.73 7.14 2.08
C GLN A 132 -9.61 7.52 3.05
N GLU A 133 -9.49 6.79 4.15
CA GLU A 133 -8.44 6.98 5.15
C GLU A 133 -7.05 6.63 4.58
N GLY A 134 -6.95 5.54 3.82
CA GLY A 134 -5.68 5.12 3.21
C GLY A 134 -5.14 6.16 2.23
N LEU A 135 -6.01 6.70 1.37
CA LEU A 135 -5.64 7.78 0.46
C LEU A 135 -5.33 9.07 1.21
N GLU A 136 -6.08 9.41 2.25
CA GLU A 136 -5.79 10.58 3.08
C GLU A 136 -4.37 10.49 3.67
N GLN A 137 -3.97 9.35 4.25
CA GLN A 137 -2.62 9.20 4.76
C GLN A 137 -1.55 9.29 3.65
N GLN A 138 -1.84 8.75 2.47
CA GLN A 138 -0.95 8.86 1.30
C GLN A 138 -0.78 10.32 0.86
N LEU A 139 -1.88 11.07 0.76
CA LEU A 139 -1.88 12.49 0.39
C LEU A 139 -1.19 13.34 1.45
N LEU A 140 -1.37 13.04 2.74
CA LEU A 140 -0.70 13.72 3.83
C LEU A 140 0.82 13.62 3.71
N GLY A 141 1.34 12.39 3.52
CA GLY A 141 2.77 12.20 3.24
C GLY A 141 3.22 12.98 2.00
N ARG A 142 2.40 13.01 0.95
CA ARG A 142 2.74 13.73 -0.28
C ARG A 142 2.85 15.24 -0.08
N VAL A 143 1.91 15.88 0.61
CA VAL A 143 1.98 17.32 0.93
C VAL A 143 3.22 17.63 1.78
N LEU A 144 3.48 16.80 2.79
CA LEU A 144 4.62 17.00 3.69
C LEU A 144 5.95 16.89 2.95
N SER A 145 6.09 15.94 2.02
CA SER A 145 7.29 15.82 1.19
C SER A 145 7.59 17.06 0.35
N MET A 146 6.56 17.82 -0.01
CA MET A 146 6.69 19.05 -0.79
C MET A 146 6.87 20.30 0.07
N GLU A 147 6.14 20.42 1.18
CA GLU A 147 6.11 21.63 2.03
C GLU A 147 7.15 21.59 3.16
N GLN A 148 7.38 20.42 3.77
CA GLN A 148 8.24 20.23 4.93
C GLN A 148 9.17 19.02 4.78
N ARG A 149 9.97 19.03 3.70
CA ARG A 149 10.96 17.99 3.43
C ARG A 149 11.93 17.74 4.60
N SER A 150 12.36 18.78 5.29
CA SER A 150 13.24 18.65 6.47
C SER A 150 12.58 17.88 7.63
N LEU A 151 11.26 18.00 7.79
CA LEU A 151 10.49 17.26 8.79
C LEU A 151 10.42 15.77 8.42
N GLU A 152 10.24 15.44 7.14
CA GLU A 152 10.25 14.05 6.66
C GLU A 152 11.63 13.39 6.78
N GLU A 153 12.69 14.11 6.41
CA GLU A 153 14.07 13.64 6.58
C GLU A 153 14.36 13.37 8.07
N SER A 154 13.91 14.26 8.96
CA SER A 154 14.02 14.06 10.41
C SER A 154 13.23 12.85 10.91
N LEU A 155 12.02 12.62 10.40
CA LEU A 155 11.22 11.43 10.73
C LEU A 155 11.91 10.14 10.28
N ASN A 156 12.46 10.12 9.06
CA ASN A 156 13.14 8.95 8.51
C ASN A 156 14.38 8.59 9.34
N LEU A 157 15.22 9.58 9.67
CA LEU A 157 16.38 9.39 10.54
C LEU A 157 15.97 8.87 11.93
N LEU A 158 14.90 9.42 12.49
CA LEU A 158 14.36 8.98 13.78
C LEU A 158 13.87 7.52 13.72
N MET A 159 13.22 7.12 12.62
CA MET A 159 12.77 5.74 12.42
C MET A 159 13.93 4.75 12.25
N GLU A 160 14.98 5.14 11.53
CA GLU A 160 16.20 4.36 11.41
C GLU A 160 16.88 4.18 12.78
N GLU A 161 16.98 5.25 13.57
CA GLU A 161 17.51 5.22 14.93
C GLU A 161 16.69 4.30 15.84
N VAL A 162 15.36 4.42 15.82
CA VAL A 162 14.46 3.53 16.59
C VAL A 162 14.63 2.07 16.16
N THR A 163 14.76 1.80 14.87
CA THR A 163 14.95 0.44 14.35
C THR A 163 16.30 -0.15 14.79
N SER A 164 17.35 0.66 14.76
CA SER A 164 18.68 0.28 15.24
C SER A 164 18.69 0.00 16.74
N ASN A 165 18.11 0.91 17.53
CA ASN A 165 18.02 0.81 18.99
C ASN A 165 17.15 -0.37 19.45
N THR A 166 16.01 -0.62 18.80
CA THR A 166 15.16 -1.78 19.10
C THR A 166 15.86 -3.09 18.79
N LYS A 167 16.60 -3.16 17.68
CA LYS A 167 17.46 -4.31 17.36
C LYS A 167 18.58 -4.50 18.39
N ALA A 168 19.22 -3.41 18.82
CA ALA A 168 20.26 -3.47 19.84
C ALA A 168 19.73 -4.01 21.18
N LEU A 169 18.53 -3.61 21.61
CA LEU A 169 17.87 -4.18 22.78
C LEU A 169 17.61 -5.69 22.63
N GLN A 170 17.07 -6.13 21.50
CA GLN A 170 16.83 -7.56 21.26
C GLN A 170 18.12 -8.39 21.31
N VAL A 171 19.22 -7.84 20.81
CA VAL A 171 20.54 -8.49 20.87
C VAL A 171 21.05 -8.55 22.31
N LEU A 172 20.93 -7.46 23.08
CA LEU A 172 21.32 -7.44 24.49
C LEU A 172 20.50 -8.44 25.32
N ASP A 173 19.19 -8.54 25.09
CA ASP A 173 18.31 -9.51 25.75
C ASP A 173 18.68 -10.95 25.38
N SER A 174 18.98 -11.21 24.10
CA SER A 174 19.40 -12.54 23.63
C SER A 174 20.73 -12.96 24.25
N GLN A 175 21.69 -12.03 24.31
CA GLN A 175 22.98 -12.27 24.96
C GLN A 175 22.83 -12.53 26.46
N LEU A 176 21.93 -11.80 27.13
CA LEU A 176 21.63 -12.01 28.54
C LEU A 176 21.02 -13.42 28.77
N LEU A 177 20.05 -13.81 27.95
CA LEU A 177 19.42 -15.13 28.01
C LEU A 177 20.42 -16.27 27.76
N GLU A 178 21.26 -16.16 26.74
CA GLU A 178 22.30 -17.15 26.42
C GLU A 178 23.29 -17.32 27.58
N ARG A 179 23.68 -16.21 28.21
CA ARG A 179 24.60 -16.24 29.36
C ARG A 179 23.96 -16.86 30.60
N LEU A 180 22.68 -16.60 30.85
CA LEU A 180 21.92 -17.24 31.94
C LEU A 180 21.64 -18.72 31.68
N SER A 181 21.46 -19.14 30.42
CA SER A 181 21.24 -20.56 30.10
C SER A 181 22.52 -21.39 30.16
N ASN A 182 23.66 -20.78 29.87
CA ASN A 182 24.96 -21.45 29.86
C ASN A 182 25.60 -21.54 31.26
N SER A 183 25.13 -20.76 32.25
CA SER A 183 25.62 -20.87 33.63
C SER A 183 24.99 -22.08 34.36
N THR A 184 25.76 -23.16 34.50
CA THR A 184 25.33 -24.42 35.14
C THR A 184 25.71 -24.49 36.63
N SER A 185 26.57 -23.60 37.12
CA SER A 185 27.01 -23.54 38.53
C SER A 185 26.37 -22.36 39.28
N ASN A 186 26.57 -22.33 40.61
CA ASN A 186 25.98 -21.37 41.54
C ASN A 186 26.16 -19.91 41.07
N LEU A 187 25.07 -19.29 40.60
CA LEU A 187 25.05 -17.96 39.94
C LEU A 187 25.65 -16.81 40.77
N LEU A 188 25.75 -16.99 42.08
CA LEU A 188 26.26 -15.97 43.01
C LEU A 188 27.79 -15.92 43.06
N ASP A 189 28.49 -16.98 42.63
CA ASP A 189 29.95 -17.09 42.72
C ASP A 189 30.67 -16.63 41.44
N ASP A 190 29.94 -16.42 40.35
CA ASP A 190 30.48 -15.94 39.07
C ASP A 190 30.52 -14.40 39.03
N THR A 191 31.59 -13.84 39.59
CA THR A 191 31.81 -12.39 39.64
C THR A 191 31.91 -11.75 38.26
N GLU A 192 32.37 -12.49 37.25
CA GLU A 192 32.48 -12.01 35.86
C GLU A 192 31.10 -11.90 35.22
N LEU A 193 30.22 -12.88 35.47
CA LEU A 193 28.82 -12.83 35.04
C LEU A 193 28.06 -11.66 35.67
N ILE A 194 28.27 -11.38 36.96
CA ILE A 194 27.62 -10.26 37.66
C ILE A 194 28.02 -8.91 37.05
N GLU A 195 29.30 -8.72 36.73
CA GLU A 195 29.80 -7.49 36.12
C GLU A 195 29.22 -7.30 34.70
N VAL A 196 29.21 -8.36 33.89
CA VAL A 196 28.64 -8.34 32.53
C VAL A 196 27.14 -8.07 32.57
N LEU A 197 26.40 -8.68 33.51
CA LEU A 197 24.96 -8.41 33.71
C LEU A 197 24.72 -6.95 34.11
N GLY A 198 25.55 -6.39 34.98
CA GLY A 198 25.50 -4.98 35.36
C GLY A 198 25.70 -4.04 34.15
N ASN A 199 26.71 -4.33 33.33
CA ASN A 199 27.02 -3.56 32.12
C ASN A 199 25.92 -3.67 31.05
N THR A 200 25.37 -4.87 30.83
CA THR A 200 24.25 -5.10 29.90
C THR A 200 22.99 -4.39 30.37
N LYS A 201 22.68 -4.43 31.67
CA LYS A 201 21.56 -3.71 32.27
C LYS A 201 21.71 -2.19 32.14
N ALA A 202 22.91 -1.67 32.34
CA ALA A 202 23.20 -0.24 32.17
C ALA A 202 23.00 0.21 30.71
N LYS A 203 23.53 -0.56 29.74
CA LYS A 203 23.34 -0.30 28.30
C LYS A 203 21.87 -0.41 27.89
N ALA A 204 21.15 -1.43 28.36
CA ALA A 204 19.72 -1.58 28.09
C ALA A 204 18.92 -0.37 28.57
N LYS A 205 19.20 0.12 29.79
CA LYS A 205 18.56 1.33 30.35
C LYS A 205 18.89 2.59 29.55
N GLU A 206 20.11 2.71 29.00
CA GLU A 206 20.48 3.82 28.12
C GLU A 206 19.68 3.79 26.80
N VAL A 207 19.58 2.61 26.17
CA VAL A 207 18.83 2.45 24.93
C VAL A 207 17.33 2.67 25.16
N GLU A 208 16.78 2.20 26.28
CA GLU A 208 15.40 2.45 26.68
C GLU A 208 15.12 3.96 26.84
N LYS A 209 16.05 4.71 27.44
CA LYS A 209 15.95 6.17 27.52
C LYS A 209 15.95 6.81 26.13
N LYS A 210 16.84 6.39 25.23
CA LYS A 210 16.88 6.91 23.84
C LYS A 210 15.59 6.61 23.07
N LEU A 211 14.99 5.43 23.29
CA LEU A 211 13.70 5.09 22.70
C LEU A 211 12.56 5.97 23.23
N LYS A 212 12.59 6.31 24.52
CA LYS A 212 11.62 7.23 25.10
C LYS A 212 11.76 8.64 24.52
N ASP A 213 12.98 9.17 24.46
CA ASP A 213 13.26 10.49 23.87
C ASP A 213 12.87 10.51 22.38
N ALA A 214 13.10 9.42 21.65
CA ALA A 214 12.69 9.28 20.25
C ALA A 214 11.15 9.25 20.10
N GLN A 215 10.44 8.64 21.03
CA GLN A 215 8.98 8.63 21.03
C GLN A 215 8.40 10.02 21.26
N GLU A 216 8.98 10.83 22.16
CA GLU A 216 8.56 12.22 22.39
C GLU A 216 8.81 13.10 21.16
N LYS A 217 9.97 12.95 20.51
CA LYS A 217 10.25 13.63 19.22
C LYS A 217 9.28 13.19 18.13
N LYS A 218 8.93 11.91 18.08
CA LYS A 218 7.96 11.39 17.11
C LYS A 218 6.58 12.00 17.31
N THR A 219 6.14 12.19 18.56
CA THR A 219 4.87 12.87 18.84
C THR A 219 4.89 14.33 18.40
N GLU A 220 5.96 15.08 18.67
CA GLU A 220 6.08 16.48 18.23
C GLU A 220 6.10 16.60 16.69
N ILE A 221 6.81 15.70 16.01
CA ILE A 221 6.80 15.63 14.55
C ILE A 221 5.38 15.34 14.06
N ASN A 222 4.68 14.38 14.69
CA ASN A 222 3.34 14.03 14.29
C ASN A 222 2.36 15.21 14.46
N GLU A 223 2.44 15.98 15.55
CA GLU A 223 1.64 17.19 15.73
C GLU A 223 1.83 18.20 14.59
N LYS A 224 3.08 18.40 14.12
CA LYS A 224 3.35 19.25 12.96
C LYS A 224 2.77 18.68 11.67
N ARG A 225 2.77 17.35 11.50
CA ARG A 225 2.15 16.67 10.36
C ARG A 225 0.64 16.86 10.34
N GLU A 226 0.00 16.73 11.49
CA GLU A 226 -1.45 16.86 11.65
C GLU A 226 -1.98 18.24 11.22
N GLN A 227 -1.16 19.29 11.26
CA GLN A 227 -1.54 20.62 10.75
C GLN A 227 -1.89 20.61 9.25
N TYR A 228 -1.31 19.70 8.47
CA TYR A 228 -1.57 19.56 7.04
C TYR A 228 -2.67 18.53 6.72
N ARG A 229 -3.20 17.80 7.72
CA ARG A 229 -4.29 16.83 7.53
C ARG A 229 -5.49 17.39 6.77
N PRO A 230 -5.97 18.63 7.01
CA PRO A 230 -7.12 19.17 6.27
C PRO A 230 -6.93 19.19 4.75
N VAL A 231 -5.70 19.39 4.26
CA VAL A 231 -5.38 19.32 2.82
C VAL A 231 -5.59 17.90 2.29
N ALA A 232 -5.11 16.90 3.04
CA ALA A 232 -5.20 15.50 2.68
C ALA A 232 -6.65 15.00 2.74
N THR A 233 -7.39 15.35 3.79
CA THR A 233 -8.81 15.02 3.94
C THR A 233 -9.61 15.61 2.77
N ARG A 234 -9.38 16.89 2.43
CA ARG A 234 -10.02 17.54 1.28
C ARG A 234 -9.70 16.82 -0.03
N GLY A 235 -8.43 16.49 -0.27
CA GLY A 235 -8.00 15.76 -1.46
C GLY A 235 -8.66 14.38 -1.57
N SER A 236 -8.74 13.64 -0.45
CA SER A 236 -9.41 12.33 -0.43
C SER A 236 -10.89 12.44 -0.80
N VAL A 237 -11.62 13.37 -0.18
CA VAL A 237 -13.05 13.62 -0.49
C VAL A 237 -13.26 13.96 -1.97
N LEU A 238 -12.41 14.83 -2.53
CA LEU A 238 -12.51 15.23 -3.94
C LEU A 238 -12.20 14.07 -4.91
N TYR A 239 -11.23 13.22 -4.58
CA TYR A 239 -10.92 12.04 -5.37
C TYR A 239 -12.10 11.07 -5.40
N PHE A 240 -12.64 10.68 -4.23
CA PHE A 240 -13.76 9.75 -4.18
C PHE A 240 -15.03 10.34 -4.81
N CYS A 241 -15.27 11.65 -4.68
CA CYS A 241 -16.33 12.33 -5.42
C CYS A 241 -16.13 12.21 -6.94
N THR A 242 -14.90 12.30 -7.43
CA THR A 242 -14.58 12.15 -8.87
C THR A 242 -14.77 10.71 -9.34
N VAL A 243 -14.33 9.72 -8.54
CA VAL A 243 -14.50 8.30 -8.86
C VAL A 243 -15.98 7.92 -8.90
N GLU A 244 -16.80 8.42 -7.98
CA GLU A 244 -18.23 8.16 -7.96
C GLU A 244 -18.99 8.73 -9.16
N MET A 245 -18.45 9.76 -9.84
CA MET A 245 -19.04 10.22 -11.10
C MET A 245 -19.05 9.12 -12.18
N SER A 246 -18.19 8.09 -12.07
CA SER A 246 -18.23 6.93 -12.97
C SER A 246 -19.55 6.15 -12.88
N LEU A 247 -20.28 6.25 -11.76
CA LEU A 247 -21.60 5.65 -11.59
C LEU A 247 -22.68 6.39 -12.41
N VAL A 248 -22.49 7.67 -12.68
CA VAL A 248 -23.38 8.46 -13.56
C VAL A 248 -23.13 8.11 -15.02
N SER A 249 -21.87 7.95 -15.40
CA SER A 249 -21.47 7.51 -16.74
C SER A 249 -20.12 6.82 -16.70
N TRP A 250 -20.02 5.66 -17.34
CA TRP A 250 -18.78 4.89 -17.49
C TRP A 250 -17.64 5.70 -18.15
N MET A 251 -17.96 6.78 -18.87
CA MET A 251 -16.98 7.68 -19.49
C MET A 251 -16.22 8.54 -18.48
N TYR A 252 -16.73 8.72 -17.25
CA TYR A 252 -16.12 9.60 -16.23
C TYR A 252 -15.06 8.91 -15.37
N ASN A 253 -14.47 7.84 -15.90
CA ASN A 253 -13.42 7.12 -15.21
C ASN A 253 -12.13 7.95 -15.17
N SER A 254 -11.59 8.17 -13.97
CA SER A 254 -10.37 8.95 -13.73
C SER A 254 -9.36 8.08 -12.97
N SER A 255 -8.11 8.07 -13.40
CA SER A 255 -7.08 7.30 -12.70
C SER A 255 -6.63 8.03 -11.44
N LEU A 256 -6.23 7.27 -10.41
CA LEU A 256 -5.61 7.85 -9.22
C LEU A 256 -4.31 8.60 -9.56
N SER A 257 -3.51 8.08 -10.50
CA SER A 257 -2.27 8.75 -10.93
C SER A 257 -2.51 10.16 -11.47
N GLN A 258 -3.54 10.34 -12.31
CA GLN A 258 -3.92 11.66 -12.85
C GLN A 258 -4.36 12.61 -11.73
N PHE A 259 -5.15 12.10 -10.78
CA PHE A 259 -5.59 12.90 -9.63
C PHE A 259 -4.39 13.33 -8.78
N LEU A 260 -3.47 12.40 -8.50
CA LEU A 260 -2.24 12.66 -7.77
C LEU A 260 -1.39 13.74 -8.46
N GLU A 261 -1.26 13.73 -9.79
CA GLU A 261 -0.58 14.82 -10.50
C GLU A 261 -1.26 16.19 -10.31
N GLN A 262 -2.60 16.24 -10.37
CA GLN A 262 -3.34 17.47 -10.12
C GLN A 262 -3.17 17.95 -8.67
N PHE A 263 -3.11 17.02 -7.72
CA PHE A 263 -2.86 17.32 -6.32
C PHE A 263 -1.49 17.98 -6.12
N ASP A 264 -0.40 17.41 -6.66
CA ASP A 264 0.93 18.02 -6.55
C ASP A 264 0.98 19.38 -7.21
N LEU A 265 0.36 19.52 -8.38
CA LEU A 265 0.27 20.78 -9.09
C LEU A 265 -0.44 21.85 -8.26
N SER A 266 -1.48 21.46 -7.51
CA SER A 266 -2.23 22.35 -6.63
C SER A 266 -1.41 22.83 -5.44
N VAL A 267 -0.62 21.96 -4.83
CA VAL A 267 0.29 22.32 -3.73
C VAL A 267 1.39 23.24 -4.27
N TYR A 268 1.95 22.93 -5.43
CA TYR A 268 3.03 23.73 -6.03
C TYR A 268 2.59 25.14 -6.46
N ARG A 269 1.41 25.27 -7.10
CA ARG A 269 0.92 26.53 -7.68
C ARG A 269 0.14 27.43 -6.71
N SER A 270 -0.33 26.88 -5.59
CA SER A 270 -1.05 27.67 -4.59
C SER A 270 -0.14 28.72 -3.94
N GLU A 271 -0.75 29.78 -3.45
CA GLU A 271 -0.04 30.92 -2.86
C GLU A 271 0.72 30.49 -1.59
N LYS A 272 2.02 30.79 -1.54
CA LYS A 272 2.88 30.47 -0.39
C LYS A 272 2.81 31.59 0.65
N VAL A 273 2.03 31.37 1.69
CA VAL A 273 1.77 32.35 2.77
C VAL A 273 2.14 31.74 4.12
N GLN A 274 2.61 32.57 5.05
CA GLN A 274 2.79 32.19 6.47
C GLN A 274 1.72 32.90 7.32
N PRO A 275 1.24 32.32 8.44
CA PRO A 275 1.62 31.05 9.08
C PRO A 275 0.99 29.80 8.43
N THR A 276 1.41 28.59 8.85
CA THR A 276 0.99 27.28 8.32
C THR A 276 -0.53 27.13 8.12
N HIS A 277 -1.34 27.62 9.06
CA HIS A 277 -2.80 27.58 8.93
C HIS A 277 -3.31 28.28 7.66
N LYS A 278 -2.81 29.49 7.38
CA LYS A 278 -3.18 30.23 6.16
C LYS A 278 -2.65 29.53 4.90
N ARG A 279 -1.48 28.90 4.98
CA ARG A 279 -0.94 28.08 3.87
C ARG A 279 -1.90 26.94 3.53
N VAL A 280 -2.36 26.22 4.55
CA VAL A 280 -3.29 25.09 4.43
C VAL A 280 -4.60 25.52 3.78
N GLU A 281 -5.21 26.61 4.23
CA GLU A 281 -6.42 27.18 3.61
C GLU A 281 -6.22 27.49 2.12
N LYS A 282 -5.12 28.17 1.77
CA LYS A 282 -4.82 28.51 0.37
C LYS A 282 -4.59 27.28 -0.51
N ILE A 283 -3.97 26.23 0.02
CA ILE A 283 -3.83 24.96 -0.69
C ILE A 283 -5.20 24.32 -0.90
N VAL A 284 -6.03 24.25 0.13
CA VAL A 284 -7.38 23.65 0.09
C VAL A 284 -8.27 24.36 -0.93
N ASP A 285 -8.27 25.69 -0.96
CA ASP A 285 -9.05 26.49 -1.90
C ASP A 285 -8.59 26.25 -3.34
N TYR A 286 -7.28 26.33 -3.57
CA TYR A 286 -6.71 26.13 -4.91
C TYR A 286 -6.89 24.69 -5.41
N LEU A 287 -6.72 23.69 -4.53
CA LEU A 287 -6.96 22.29 -4.83
C LEU A 287 -8.41 22.06 -5.26
N THR A 288 -9.36 22.59 -4.50
CA THR A 288 -10.79 22.47 -4.82
C THR A 288 -11.09 23.06 -6.20
N TYR A 289 -10.58 24.27 -6.48
CA TYR A 289 -10.74 24.92 -7.77
C TYR A 289 -10.07 24.16 -8.93
N GLN A 290 -8.84 23.67 -8.72
CA GLN A 290 -8.07 22.95 -9.72
C GLN A 290 -8.73 21.62 -10.09
N VAL A 291 -9.17 20.84 -9.10
CA VAL A 291 -9.89 19.58 -9.33
C VAL A 291 -11.23 19.85 -10.01
N TYR A 292 -12.01 20.84 -9.55
CA TYR A 292 -13.25 21.25 -10.18
C TYR A 292 -13.06 21.56 -11.67
N ARG A 293 -12.04 22.36 -12.01
CA ARG A 293 -11.75 22.74 -13.39
C ARG A 293 -11.29 21.54 -14.23
N TYR A 294 -10.47 20.66 -13.66
CA TYR A 294 -9.96 19.47 -14.34
C TYR A 294 -11.09 18.49 -14.68
N VAL A 295 -11.94 18.17 -13.70
CA VAL A 295 -13.05 17.22 -13.87
C VAL A 295 -14.10 17.78 -14.84
N ASN A 296 -14.49 19.05 -14.70
CA ASN A 296 -15.49 19.65 -15.60
C ASN A 296 -15.07 19.76 -17.07
N ARG A 297 -13.77 19.62 -17.37
CA ARG A 297 -13.30 19.53 -18.75
C ARG A 297 -13.74 18.21 -19.42
N GLY A 298 -13.90 17.15 -18.63
CA GLY A 298 -14.32 15.83 -19.10
C GLY A 298 -15.82 15.54 -18.94
N LEU A 299 -16.54 16.33 -18.13
CA LEU A 299 -17.98 16.14 -17.91
C LEU A 299 -18.83 16.74 -19.02
N PHE A 300 -19.96 16.09 -19.32
CA PHE A 300 -21.00 16.67 -20.16
C PHE A 300 -21.69 17.82 -19.40
N GLU A 301 -22.14 18.85 -20.13
CA GLU A 301 -22.75 20.04 -19.55
C GLU A 301 -23.89 19.70 -18.56
N ARG A 302 -24.74 18.75 -18.93
CA ARG A 302 -25.86 18.27 -18.10
C ARG A 302 -25.45 17.70 -16.73
N HIS A 303 -24.23 17.20 -16.58
CA HIS A 303 -23.75 16.55 -15.36
C HIS A 303 -22.83 17.44 -14.51
N LYS A 304 -22.47 18.63 -14.99
CA LYS A 304 -21.61 19.56 -14.25
C LYS A 304 -22.26 20.03 -12.95
N MET A 305 -23.55 20.36 -13.00
CA MET A 305 -24.29 20.77 -11.79
C MET A 305 -24.38 19.64 -10.76
N THR A 306 -24.61 18.40 -11.23
CA THR A 306 -24.61 17.21 -10.37
C THR A 306 -23.28 17.05 -9.64
N PHE A 307 -22.16 17.18 -10.34
CA PHE A 307 -20.84 17.09 -9.74
C PHE A 307 -20.60 18.18 -8.68
N VAL A 308 -20.99 19.43 -8.97
CA VAL A 308 -20.88 20.54 -8.01
C VAL A 308 -21.69 20.27 -6.75
N MET A 309 -22.94 19.83 -6.90
CA MET A 309 -23.80 19.49 -5.77
C MET A 309 -23.21 18.34 -4.94
N MET A 310 -22.75 17.26 -5.59
CA MET A 310 -22.11 16.12 -4.93
C MET A 310 -20.85 16.55 -4.16
N ALA A 311 -19.98 17.35 -4.78
CA ALA A 311 -18.75 17.83 -4.15
C ALA A 311 -19.07 18.71 -2.94
N ALA A 312 -20.03 19.65 -3.07
CA ALA A 312 -20.44 20.52 -1.97
C ALA A 312 -21.01 19.73 -0.78
N LEU A 313 -21.94 18.81 -1.03
CA LEU A 313 -22.55 18.00 0.03
C LEU A 313 -21.50 17.15 0.74
N LYS A 314 -20.59 16.49 0.01
CA LYS A 314 -19.53 15.67 0.61
C LYS A 314 -18.55 16.48 1.44
N ILE A 315 -18.20 17.67 0.98
CA ILE A 315 -17.33 18.59 1.73
C ILE A 315 -18.00 18.99 3.05
N LEU A 316 -19.28 19.36 3.02
CA LEU A 316 -20.04 19.76 4.21
C LEU A 316 -20.29 18.59 5.18
N LEU A 317 -20.56 17.39 4.65
CA LEU A 317 -20.64 16.16 5.45
C LEU A 317 -19.32 15.86 6.17
N THR A 318 -18.19 16.00 5.47
CA THR A 318 -16.88 15.75 6.06
C THR A 318 -16.50 16.80 7.10
N ALA A 319 -16.97 18.04 6.91
CA ALA A 319 -16.82 19.12 7.90
C ALA A 319 -17.73 18.94 9.14
N GLY A 320 -18.70 18.02 9.08
CA GLY A 320 -19.69 17.82 10.15
C GLY A 320 -20.77 18.91 10.21
N GLU A 321 -20.86 19.77 9.21
CA GLU A 321 -21.89 20.83 9.12
C GLU A 321 -23.24 20.27 8.66
N LEU A 322 -23.23 19.15 7.95
CA LEU A 322 -24.42 18.40 7.54
C LEU A 322 -24.37 17.00 8.11
N THR A 323 -25.54 16.45 8.43
CA THR A 323 -25.68 15.02 8.75
C THR A 323 -26.14 14.23 7.52
N ASN A 324 -25.86 12.92 7.50
CA ASN A 324 -26.40 12.03 6.46
C ASN A 324 -27.93 12.03 6.42
N ALA A 325 -28.59 12.33 7.55
CA ALA A 325 -30.04 12.46 7.62
C ALA A 325 -30.52 13.70 6.87
N ASP A 326 -29.85 14.84 6.99
CA ASP A 326 -30.20 16.08 6.27
C ASP A 326 -30.06 15.91 4.76
N VAL A 327 -29.00 15.24 4.32
CA VAL A 327 -28.79 14.93 2.90
C VAL A 327 -29.85 13.94 2.40
N SER A 328 -30.15 12.91 3.18
CA SER A 328 -31.21 11.95 2.82
C SER A 328 -32.57 12.61 2.76
N LEU A 329 -32.87 13.54 3.67
CA LEU A 329 -34.08 14.34 3.64
C LEU A 329 -34.10 15.20 2.38
N LEU A 330 -33.04 15.93 2.05
CA LEU A 330 -32.98 16.75 0.83
C LEU A 330 -33.22 15.92 -0.44
N LEU A 331 -32.71 14.69 -0.49
CA LEU A 331 -32.82 13.81 -1.66
C LEU A 331 -34.17 13.07 -1.75
N ASN A 332 -34.78 12.75 -0.60
CA ASN A 332 -36.00 11.94 -0.53
C ASN A 332 -37.26 12.75 -0.20
N ALA A 333 -37.13 13.98 0.29
CA ALA A 333 -38.24 14.88 0.53
C ALA A 333 -38.73 15.45 -0.80
N GLY A 334 -39.47 14.61 -1.51
CA GLY A 334 -40.38 14.98 -2.60
C GLY A 334 -41.80 14.75 -2.14
#